data_AF-A0A104SDT7-F1
#
_entry.id   AF-A0A104SDT7-F1
#
_cell.length_a   1.000
_cell.length_b   1.000
_cell.length_c   1.000
_cell.angle_alpha   90.00
_cell.angle_beta   90.00
_cell.angle_gamma   90.00
#
_symmetry.space_group_name_H-M   'P 1'
#
loop_
_entity.id
_entity.type
_entity.pdbx_description
1 polymer ?
#
loop_
_entity_poly.entity_id
_entity_poly.type
_entity_poly.pdbx_seq_one_letter_code
_entity_poly.pdbx_strand_id
1 'polypeptide(L)'
;MGQAAARSGDSIVNAADIHIVLVPSPGGPVPTPQPFPFNGRITMNTSLNVRINGRPAATVGSMAQNVPPHVPATGTFQIPPTNLGRVVFGSLTVRINGRGAARMGDVCETCHDIPPGGPQAPPPTVQVLGLANVAIG
;
A
#
# COMPACT_ATOMS: atom_id res chain seq x y z
N MET A 1 0.37 -11.35 -21.23
CA MET A 1 1.40 -10.30 -21.37
C MET A 1 1.91 -9.95 -19.99
N GLY A 2 3.20 -9.62 -19.84
CA GLY A 2 3.78 -9.26 -18.54
C GLY A 2 3.31 -7.90 -18.05
N GLN A 3 3.22 -7.72 -16.73
CA GLN A 3 2.93 -6.44 -16.07
C GLN A 3 4.22 -5.69 -15.75
N ALA A 4 4.17 -4.35 -15.70
CA ALA A 4 5.33 -3.53 -15.34
C ALA A 4 5.90 -3.95 -13.98
N ALA A 5 7.21 -4.21 -13.94
CA ALA A 5 7.89 -4.64 -12.71
C ALA A 5 8.10 -3.45 -11.75
N ALA A 6 7.79 -3.67 -10.47
CA ALA A 6 7.87 -2.63 -9.46
C ALA A 6 9.27 -2.55 -8.81
N ARG A 7 9.64 -1.34 -8.38
CA ARG A 7 10.95 -1.00 -7.83
C ARG A 7 10.83 0.04 -6.71
N SER A 8 11.92 0.26 -6.00
CA SER A 8 12.02 1.34 -5.03
C SER A 8 11.68 2.70 -5.66
N GLY A 9 10.85 3.47 -4.96
CA GLY A 9 10.33 4.76 -5.39
C GLY A 9 9.02 4.72 -6.18
N ASP A 10 8.54 3.53 -6.58
CA ASP A 10 7.14 3.30 -6.97
C ASP A 10 6.23 3.41 -5.74
N SER A 11 4.91 3.35 -5.92
CA SER A 11 3.96 3.63 -4.83
C SER A 11 3.03 2.45 -4.52
N ILE A 12 2.60 2.36 -3.26
CA ILE A 12 1.38 1.66 -2.86
C ILE A 12 0.30 2.73 -2.71
N VAL A 13 -0.82 2.54 -3.38
CA VAL A 13 -1.94 3.49 -3.36
C VAL A 13 -3.22 2.83 -2.87
N ASN A 14 -3.94 3.54 -2.00
CA ASN A 14 -5.31 3.25 -1.64
C ASN A 14 -6.12 4.53 -1.80
N ALA A 15 -7.21 4.48 -2.57
CA ALA A 15 -8.11 5.62 -2.70
C ALA A 15 -8.85 5.93 -1.40
N ALA A 16 -9.17 4.89 -0.62
CA ALA A 16 -9.88 4.99 0.64
C ALA A 16 -9.36 3.96 1.64
N ASP A 17 -8.34 4.33 2.40
CA ASP A 17 -7.92 3.59 3.60
C ASP A 17 -8.90 3.92 4.73
N ILE A 18 -9.79 2.98 5.06
CA ILE A 18 -10.87 3.26 6.00
C ILE A 18 -10.36 3.11 7.42
N HIS A 19 -10.49 4.18 8.20
CA HIS A 19 -10.24 4.18 9.64
C HIS A 19 -11.49 4.55 10.42
N ILE A 20 -11.64 3.97 11.61
CA ILE A 20 -12.70 4.30 12.54
C ILE A 20 -12.24 5.49 13.39
N VAL A 21 -12.98 6.59 13.28
CA VAL A 21 -12.75 7.80 14.06
C VAL A 21 -13.84 7.94 15.12
N LEU A 22 -13.43 8.18 16.36
CA LEU A 22 -14.30 8.48 17.49
C LEU A 22 -14.69 9.96 17.43
N VAL A 23 -15.80 10.25 16.75
CA VAL A 23 -16.28 11.62 16.53
C VAL A 23 -17.02 12.11 17.78
N PRO A 24 -16.65 13.26 18.38
CA PRO A 24 -17.34 13.79 19.55
C PRO A 24 -18.84 14.08 19.29
N SER A 25 -19.70 13.74 20.24
CA SER A 25 -21.13 14.07 20.23
C SER A 25 -21.64 14.36 21.67
N PRO A 26 -22.84 14.94 21.86
CA PRO A 26 -23.39 15.19 23.19
C PRO A 26 -23.55 13.93 24.06
N GLY A 27 -23.76 12.76 23.45
CA GLY A 27 -23.88 11.47 24.14
C GLY A 27 -22.54 10.75 24.36
N GLY A 28 -21.42 11.36 23.98
CA GLY A 28 -20.09 10.75 23.94
C GLY A 28 -19.59 10.48 22.51
N PRO A 29 -18.35 9.99 22.34
CA PRO A 29 -17.79 9.73 21.02
C PRO A 29 -18.54 8.63 20.25
N VAL A 30 -18.80 8.85 18.96
CA VAL A 30 -19.46 7.90 18.06
C VAL A 30 -18.43 7.30 17.09
N PRO A 31 -18.22 5.97 17.07
CA PRO A 31 -17.34 5.31 16.10
C PRO A 31 -17.88 5.49 14.68
N THR A 32 -17.12 6.17 13.82
CA THR A 32 -17.53 6.51 12.46
C THR A 32 -16.44 6.09 11.47
N PRO A 33 -16.72 5.17 10.53
CA PRO A 33 -15.79 4.86 9.45
C PRO A 33 -15.57 6.09 8.55
N GLN A 34 -14.32 6.48 8.35
CA GLN A 34 -13.92 7.61 7.52
C GLN A 34 -12.83 7.20 6.51
N PRO A 35 -12.91 7.65 5.25
CA PRO A 35 -11.90 7.36 4.25
C PRO A 35 -10.71 8.31 4.34
N PHE A 36 -9.50 7.76 4.24
CA PHE A 36 -8.26 8.51 4.14
C PHE A 36 -7.46 8.05 2.93
N PRO A 37 -6.98 8.96 2.07
CA PRO A 37 -6.11 8.56 0.96
C PRO A 37 -4.80 7.98 1.52
N PHE A 38 -4.31 6.92 0.89
CA PHE A 38 -2.98 6.36 1.15
C PHE A 38 -2.15 6.51 -0.12
N ASN A 39 -0.99 7.16 -0.01
CA ASN A 39 0.01 7.19 -1.07
C ASN A 39 1.39 7.11 -0.43
N GLY A 40 1.95 5.90 -0.40
CA GLY A 40 3.27 5.65 0.15
C GLY A 40 4.24 5.19 -0.90
N ARG A 41 5.46 5.73 -0.90
CA ARG A 41 6.55 5.23 -1.75
C ARG A 41 7.17 3.98 -1.17
N ILE A 42 7.40 2.97 -2.02
CA ILE A 42 8.10 1.74 -1.67
C ILE A 42 9.58 2.05 -1.48
N THR A 43 10.05 2.00 -0.25
CA THR A 43 11.45 2.30 0.12
C THR A 43 12.05 1.25 1.05
N MET A 44 11.23 0.37 1.60
CA MET A 44 11.61 -0.62 2.61
C MET A 44 11.43 -2.03 2.06
N ASN A 45 12.25 -2.96 2.58
CA ASN A 45 12.16 -4.39 2.25
C ASN A 45 12.21 -4.68 0.74
N THR A 46 12.96 -3.88 -0.02
CA THR A 46 13.26 -4.12 -1.43
C THR A 46 14.50 -5.02 -1.58
N SER A 47 14.73 -5.53 -2.79
CA SER A 47 15.90 -6.36 -3.09
C SER A 47 17.22 -5.63 -2.82
N LEU A 48 18.20 -6.31 -2.22
CA LEU A 48 19.52 -5.75 -1.93
C LEU A 48 20.45 -5.72 -3.15
N ASN A 49 20.20 -6.57 -4.13
CA ASN A 49 21.14 -6.87 -5.23
C ASN A 49 20.49 -6.90 -6.61
N VAL A 50 19.18 -7.14 -6.72
CA VAL A 50 18.46 -7.07 -8.00
C VAL A 50 17.90 -5.68 -8.19
N ARG A 51 18.19 -5.09 -9.34
CA ARG A 51 17.72 -3.75 -9.71
C ARG A 51 16.83 -3.83 -10.94
N ILE A 52 15.71 -3.11 -10.90
CA ILE A 52 14.86 -2.83 -12.06
C ILE A 52 15.07 -1.36 -12.39
N ASN A 53 15.57 -1.09 -13.59
CA ASN A 53 15.88 0.27 -14.04
C ASN A 53 16.77 1.06 -13.07
N GLY A 54 17.85 0.42 -12.64
CA GLY A 54 18.82 1.02 -11.72
C GLY A 54 18.37 1.18 -10.28
N ARG A 55 17.13 0.78 -9.92
CA ARG A 55 16.59 0.88 -8.55
C ARG A 55 16.33 -0.50 -7.95
N PRO A 56 16.49 -0.67 -6.61
CA PRO A 56 16.16 -1.92 -5.92
C PRO A 56 14.79 -2.47 -6.32
N ALA A 57 14.72 -3.73 -6.73
CA ALA A 57 13.47 -4.37 -7.14
C ALA A 57 12.50 -4.54 -5.95
N ALA A 58 11.21 -4.31 -6.16
CA ALA A 58 10.18 -4.60 -5.17
C ALA A 58 9.69 -6.05 -5.28
N THR A 59 9.30 -6.62 -4.15
CA THR A 59 8.84 -8.01 -4.03
C THR A 59 7.67 -8.10 -3.06
N VAL A 60 7.02 -9.25 -2.98
CA VAL A 60 6.12 -9.56 -1.86
C VAL A 60 6.84 -9.28 -0.54
N GLY A 61 6.22 -8.45 0.29
CA GLY A 61 6.78 -7.97 1.55
C GLY A 61 7.57 -6.67 1.49
N SER A 62 7.76 -6.08 0.31
CA SER A 62 8.23 -4.68 0.20
C SER A 62 7.19 -3.73 0.78
N MET A 63 7.66 -2.65 1.39
CA MET A 63 6.83 -1.77 2.21
C MET A 63 6.98 -0.31 1.83
N ALA A 64 5.90 0.44 2.09
CA ALA A 64 5.78 1.85 1.87
C ALA A 64 5.28 2.55 3.14
N GLN A 65 5.69 3.79 3.34
CA GLN A 65 5.15 4.66 4.38
C GLN A 65 4.26 5.72 3.76
N ASN A 66 3.06 5.91 4.30
CA ASN A 66 2.09 6.88 3.82
C ASN A 66 2.60 8.31 3.99
N VAL A 67 2.41 9.15 2.96
CA VAL A 67 2.77 10.58 3.01
C VAL A 67 1.67 11.42 2.35
N PRO A 68 1.05 12.38 3.07
CA PRO A 68 1.20 12.63 4.51
C PRO A 68 0.63 11.48 5.37
N PRO A 69 1.03 11.36 6.64
CA PRO A 69 0.38 10.43 7.55
C PRO A 69 -1.10 10.80 7.74
N HIS A 70 -1.92 9.81 8.10
CA HIS A 70 -3.32 10.04 8.39
C HIS A 70 -3.50 10.90 9.63
N VAL A 71 -4.33 11.93 9.46
CA VAL A 71 -4.73 12.84 10.52
C VAL A 71 -6.25 12.97 10.43
N PRO A 72 -7.00 12.71 11.52
CA PRO A 72 -8.45 12.81 11.49
C PRO A 72 -8.82 14.30 11.50
N ALA A 73 -9.82 14.69 10.72
CA ALA A 73 -10.30 16.07 10.69
C ALA A 73 -10.98 16.49 12.01
N THR A 74 -11.54 15.51 12.73
CA THR A 74 -12.18 15.68 14.05
C THR A 74 -12.00 14.41 14.87
N GLY A 75 -12.09 14.52 16.19
CA GLY A 75 -12.01 13.36 17.08
C GLY A 75 -10.63 12.69 17.09
N THR A 76 -10.62 11.41 17.45
CA THR A 76 -9.41 10.59 17.52
C THR A 76 -9.63 9.27 16.82
N PHE A 77 -8.59 8.69 16.23
CA PHE A 77 -8.69 7.32 15.75
C PHE A 77 -9.01 6.35 16.89
N GLN A 78 -9.89 5.38 16.63
CA GLN A 78 -10.12 4.27 17.56
C GLN A 78 -8.87 3.38 17.64
N ILE A 79 -8.22 3.14 16.49
CA ILE A 79 -6.95 2.43 16.37
C ILE A 79 -5.96 3.41 15.70
N PRO A 80 -4.86 3.80 16.37
CA PRO A 80 -3.87 4.67 15.74
C PRO A 80 -3.31 4.06 14.44
N PRO A 81 -3.33 4.80 13.31
CA PRO A 81 -2.91 4.27 12.02
C PRO A 81 -1.39 4.04 11.99
N THR A 82 -0.97 2.86 11.56
CA THR A 82 0.46 2.56 11.38
C THR A 82 1.08 3.36 10.23
N ASN A 83 0.25 3.83 9.29
CA ASN A 83 0.69 4.52 8.07
C ASN A 83 1.65 3.69 7.21
N LEU A 84 1.58 2.36 7.31
CA LEU A 84 2.39 1.44 6.53
C LEU A 84 1.54 0.70 5.52
N GLY A 85 2.11 0.51 4.33
CA GLY A 85 1.59 -0.34 3.28
C GLY A 85 2.58 -1.46 2.97
N ARG A 86 2.08 -2.62 2.56
CA ARG A 86 2.88 -3.80 2.23
C ARG A 86 2.34 -4.49 0.99
N VAL A 87 3.24 -4.85 0.08
CA VAL A 87 2.89 -5.71 -1.05
C VAL A 87 2.62 -7.13 -0.54
N VAL A 88 1.43 -7.68 -0.80
CA VAL A 88 1.05 -9.02 -0.33
C VAL A 88 0.90 -10.04 -1.45
N PHE A 89 0.67 -9.57 -2.67
CA PHE A 89 0.65 -10.42 -3.87
C PHE A 89 1.77 -10.03 -4.85
N GLY A 90 2.18 -10.98 -5.69
CA GLY A 90 3.28 -10.81 -6.64
C GLY A 90 3.25 -11.89 -7.73
N SER A 91 4.27 -11.93 -8.59
CA SER A 91 4.41 -13.01 -9.56
C SER A 91 4.57 -14.38 -8.87
N LEU A 92 3.88 -15.38 -9.42
CA LEU A 92 3.94 -16.77 -8.95
C LEU A 92 5.14 -17.53 -9.54
N THR A 93 5.67 -17.07 -10.66
CA THR A 93 6.71 -17.74 -11.45
C THR A 93 8.03 -17.00 -11.41
N VAL A 94 8.01 -15.66 -11.40
CA VAL A 94 9.21 -14.83 -11.32
C VAL A 94 9.48 -14.46 -9.88
N ARG A 95 10.59 -14.98 -9.36
CA ARG A 95 11.03 -14.72 -7.99
C ARG A 95 12.31 -13.89 -7.99
N ILE A 96 12.35 -12.89 -7.13
CA ILE A 96 13.52 -12.08 -6.83
C ILE A 96 13.88 -12.35 -5.36
N ASN A 97 15.10 -12.83 -5.12
CA ASN A 97 15.57 -13.23 -3.79
C ASN A 97 14.61 -14.20 -3.08
N GLY A 98 14.08 -15.17 -3.84
CA GLY A 98 13.15 -16.18 -3.33
C GLY A 98 11.71 -15.70 -3.09
N ARG A 99 11.41 -14.41 -3.31
CA ARG A 99 10.07 -13.82 -3.13
C ARG A 99 9.44 -13.49 -4.47
N GLY A 100 8.11 -13.59 -4.57
CA GLY A 100 7.38 -13.18 -5.78
C GLY A 100 7.71 -11.73 -6.14
N ALA A 101 8.10 -11.48 -7.39
CA ALA A 101 8.40 -10.13 -7.86
C ALA A 101 7.12 -9.29 -7.91
N ALA A 102 7.18 -8.06 -7.39
CA ALA A 102 6.02 -7.17 -7.38
C ALA A 102 5.86 -6.48 -8.74
N ARG A 103 4.61 -6.24 -9.12
CA ARG A 103 4.21 -5.69 -10.43
C ARG A 103 3.11 -4.65 -10.25
N MET A 104 2.91 -3.82 -11.26
CA MET A 104 1.77 -2.91 -11.33
C MET A 104 0.46 -3.68 -11.12
N GLY A 105 -0.39 -3.17 -10.24
CA GLY A 105 -1.69 -3.75 -9.91
C GLY A 105 -1.65 -4.91 -8.93
N ASP A 106 -0.47 -5.39 -8.50
CA ASP A 106 -0.41 -6.42 -7.47
C ASP A 106 -0.98 -5.88 -6.16
N VAL A 107 -1.78 -6.73 -5.49
CA VAL A 107 -2.54 -6.39 -4.29
C VAL A 107 -1.59 -6.12 -3.12
N CYS A 108 -1.94 -5.09 -2.35
CA CYS A 108 -1.28 -4.68 -1.13
C CYS A 108 -2.22 -4.80 0.07
N GLU A 109 -1.69 -4.56 1.25
CA GLU A 109 -2.43 -4.22 2.46
C GLU A 109 -1.91 -2.87 2.97
N THR A 110 -2.78 -2.08 3.58
CA THR A 110 -2.45 -0.77 4.17
C THR A 110 -2.86 -0.75 5.64
N CYS A 111 -3.05 0.42 6.26
CA CYS A 111 -3.32 0.48 7.70
C CYS A 111 -4.81 0.49 8.06
N HIS A 112 -5.72 0.42 7.09
CA HIS A 112 -7.16 0.32 7.30
C HIS A 112 -7.61 -0.63 8.41
N ASP A 113 -8.71 -0.23 9.07
CA ASP A 113 -9.33 -0.97 10.18
C ASP A 113 -10.34 -2.02 9.71
N ILE A 114 -10.76 -1.98 8.43
CA ILE A 114 -11.84 -2.80 7.87
C ILE A 114 -11.29 -3.64 6.71
N PRO A 115 -11.61 -4.94 6.59
CA PRO A 115 -11.06 -5.79 5.54
C PRO A 115 -11.43 -5.33 4.11
N PRO A 116 -10.61 -5.70 3.11
CA PRO A 116 -10.91 -5.45 1.70
C PRO A 116 -12.24 -6.12 1.31
N GLY A 117 -13.21 -5.34 0.87
CA GLY A 117 -14.58 -5.81 0.58
C GLY A 117 -15.67 -5.16 1.45
N GLY A 118 -15.29 -4.41 2.49
CA GLY A 118 -16.18 -3.45 3.16
C GLY A 118 -16.40 -2.18 2.31
N PRO A 119 -16.78 -1.04 2.93
CA PRO A 119 -16.84 0.27 2.25
C PRO A 119 -15.51 0.69 1.58
N GLN A 120 -14.43 -0.02 1.93
CA GLN A 120 -13.14 0.00 1.28
C GLN A 120 -13.13 -0.89 0.03
N ALA A 121 -13.51 -0.32 -1.11
CA ALA A 121 -13.29 -0.90 -2.43
C ALA A 121 -12.82 0.22 -3.37
N PRO A 122 -11.81 0.01 -4.24
CA PRO A 122 -11.02 -1.21 -4.52
C PRO A 122 -9.89 -1.47 -3.50
N PRO A 123 -9.27 -2.67 -3.49
CA PRO A 123 -8.11 -2.94 -2.65
C PRO A 123 -6.91 -2.07 -3.01
N PRO A 124 -5.99 -1.81 -2.06
CA PRO A 124 -4.76 -1.09 -2.37
C PRO A 124 -3.88 -1.89 -3.32
N THR A 125 -3.20 -1.18 -4.21
CA THR A 125 -2.37 -1.80 -5.25
C THR A 125 -1.04 -1.09 -5.44
N VAL A 126 -0.09 -1.80 -6.03
CA VAL A 126 1.16 -1.22 -6.50
C VAL A 126 0.92 -0.36 -7.74
N GLN A 127 1.39 0.88 -7.70
CA GLN A 127 1.48 1.80 -8.83
C GLN A 127 2.94 1.99 -9.24
N VAL A 128 3.29 1.51 -10.43
CA VAL A 128 4.63 1.72 -11.02
C VAL A 128 4.72 3.12 -11.60
N LEU A 129 5.74 3.88 -11.20
CA LEU A 129 5.91 5.27 -11.61
C LEU A 129 6.99 5.40 -12.70
N GLY A 130 6.70 6.24 -13.69
CA GLY A 130 7.59 6.49 -14.83
C GLY A 130 7.67 5.31 -15.80
N LEU A 131 8.67 5.34 -16.68
CA LEU A 131 8.85 4.30 -17.70
C LEU A 131 9.21 2.94 -17.06
N ALA A 132 8.47 1.90 -17.45
CA ALA A 132 8.70 0.51 -17.09
C ALA A 132 9.02 -0.30 -18.34
N ASN A 133 10.30 -0.56 -18.58
CA ASN A 133 10.82 -1.38 -19.68
C ASN A 133 11.04 -2.87 -19.27
N VAL A 134 10.82 -3.22 -18.00
CA VAL A 134 10.86 -4.60 -17.51
C VAL A 134 9.43 -5.04 -17.23
N ALA A 135 8.99 -6.08 -17.93
CA ALA A 135 7.68 -6.69 -17.74
C ALA A 135 7.83 -8.09 -17.13
N ILE A 136 6.98 -8.43 -16.16
CA ILE A 136 6.98 -9.70 -15.44
C ILE A 136 5.65 -10.42 -15.66
N GLY A 137 5.73 -11.66 -16.13
CA GLY A 137 4.62 -12.60 -16.29
C GLY A 137 4.20 -13.26 -14.97
#